data_AF-A0A3S8WD03-F1
#
_entry.id   AF-A0A3S8WD03-F1
#
_cell.length_a   1.000
_cell.length_b   1.000
_cell.length_c   1.000
_cell.angle_alpha   90.00
_cell.angle_beta   90.00
_cell.angle_gamma   90.00
#
_symmetry.space_group_name_H-M   'P 1'
#
loop_
_entity.id
_entity.type
_entity.pdbx_description
1 polymer ?
#
loop_
_entity_poly.entity_id
_entity_poly.type
_entity_poly.pdbx_seq_one_letter_code
_entity_poly.pdbx_strand_id
1 'polypeptide(L)'
;MTTTPEEQDTGVSLGMPQLPAPDYPADVRARLGADAKEIIARYPGSRSALLPLLHLVQAEEGHVTRTGMRFCAETLGLTTAEVTAVATFYTMYRRKPSGDYQVGVCTNTLCAVMGGDAIFEELKQHLGVGNDETTEDGKITLEHIECNAACDFAPVVMVNWEFFDNQTPQSAKRLVDDLRAGVPVEPTRGAPLCTYKETARILAGFPDERPGAVEASGGAGPASLIGLRLAKGEASQRRVVHPRAGGPQTDAPAEHLSSHDAPQQTSASDPAHPAGPTAEEGE
;
A
#
# COMPACT_ATOMS: atom_id res chain seq x y z
N MET A 1 -30.46 -42.60 50.88
CA MET A 1 -30.20 -41.19 50.54
C MET A 1 -28.88 -41.15 49.79
N THR A 2 -28.98 -41.24 48.46
CA THR A 2 -27.87 -41.29 47.51
C THR A 2 -27.40 -39.88 47.21
N THR A 3 -26.12 -39.60 47.46
CA THR A 3 -25.40 -38.42 46.98
C THR A 3 -25.00 -38.64 45.53
N THR A 4 -25.49 -37.77 44.63
CA THR A 4 -25.03 -37.69 43.24
C THR A 4 -23.66 -37.02 43.20
N PRO A 5 -22.67 -37.53 42.43
CA PRO A 5 -21.40 -36.83 42.25
C PRO A 5 -21.53 -35.67 41.26
N GLU A 6 -20.83 -34.58 41.57
CA GLU A 6 -20.60 -33.41 40.70
C GLU A 6 -19.92 -33.85 39.40
N GLU A 7 -20.59 -33.57 38.28
CA GLU A 7 -20.05 -33.73 36.93
C GLU A 7 -19.02 -32.61 36.69
N GLN A 8 -17.74 -32.96 36.80
CA GLN A 8 -16.65 -32.05 36.42
C GLN A 8 -16.59 -31.99 34.89
N ASP A 9 -17.13 -30.92 34.33
CA ASP A 9 -16.98 -30.54 32.92
C ASP A 9 -15.51 -30.19 32.64
N THR A 10 -14.72 -31.20 32.26
CA THR A 10 -13.39 -31.01 31.68
C THR A 10 -13.54 -30.55 30.24
N GLY A 11 -13.98 -29.31 30.06
CA GLY A 11 -14.15 -28.68 28.75
C GLY A 11 -12.82 -28.66 27.99
N VAL A 12 -12.80 -29.32 26.83
CA VAL A 12 -11.73 -29.17 25.85
C VAL A 12 -11.75 -27.73 25.35
N SER A 13 -10.79 -26.91 25.76
CA SER A 13 -10.61 -25.57 25.20
C SER A 13 -10.13 -25.70 23.76
N LEU A 14 -11.05 -25.51 22.81
CA LEU A 14 -10.80 -25.57 21.36
C LEU A 14 -9.94 -24.40 20.84
N GLY A 15 -9.29 -23.63 21.73
CA GLY A 15 -8.55 -22.42 21.37
C GLY A 15 -9.44 -21.35 20.73
N MET A 16 -10.76 -21.43 20.90
CA MET A 16 -11.69 -20.47 20.30
C MET A 16 -11.47 -19.10 20.95
N PRO A 17 -11.26 -18.04 20.16
CA PRO A 17 -11.06 -16.71 20.69
C PRO A 17 -12.29 -16.28 21.48
N GLN A 18 -12.08 -15.70 22.66
CA GLN A 18 -13.16 -15.20 23.51
C GLN A 18 -13.96 -14.12 22.76
N LEU A 19 -15.29 -14.27 22.81
CA LEU A 19 -16.26 -13.34 22.23
C LEU A 19 -17.15 -12.76 23.35
N PRO A 20 -17.41 -11.44 23.34
CA PRO A 20 -16.80 -10.44 22.46
C PRO A 20 -15.30 -10.26 22.77
N ALA A 21 -14.56 -9.67 21.83
CA ALA A 21 -13.18 -9.24 22.08
C ALA A 21 -13.13 -8.31 23.30
N PRO A 22 -12.02 -8.24 24.07
CA PRO A 22 -11.89 -7.33 25.21
C PRO A 22 -11.91 -5.87 24.77
N ASP A 23 -12.22 -4.95 25.69
CA ASP A 23 -12.26 -3.51 25.39
C ASP A 23 -10.86 -2.92 25.41
N TYR A 24 -10.65 -1.84 24.66
CA TYR A 24 -9.46 -1.02 24.88
C TYR A 24 -9.45 -0.48 26.32
N PRO A 25 -8.27 -0.33 26.93
CA PRO A 25 -8.12 0.47 28.14
C PRO A 25 -8.83 1.84 27.99
N ALA A 26 -9.39 2.35 29.08
CA ALA A 26 -10.26 3.52 29.04
C ALA A 26 -9.59 4.77 28.44
N ASP A 27 -8.30 4.95 28.70
CA ASP A 27 -7.47 6.03 28.16
C ASP A 27 -7.25 5.89 26.65
N VAL A 28 -6.95 4.68 26.17
CA VAL A 28 -6.81 4.37 24.74
C VAL A 28 -8.13 4.58 24.03
N ARG A 29 -9.24 4.06 24.59
CA ARG A 29 -10.58 4.23 24.03
C ARG A 29 -10.98 5.71 23.96
N ALA A 30 -10.63 6.50 24.96
CA ALA A 30 -10.92 7.94 24.98
C ALA A 30 -10.15 8.70 23.89
N ARG A 31 -8.84 8.42 23.73
CA ARG A 31 -8.00 9.03 22.68
C ARG A 31 -8.50 8.65 21.29
N LEU A 32 -8.69 7.36 21.02
CA LEU A 32 -9.23 6.88 19.73
C LEU A 32 -10.62 7.45 19.45
N GLY A 33 -11.46 7.59 20.49
CA GLY A 33 -12.80 8.18 20.35
C GLY A 33 -12.78 9.67 19.99
N ALA A 34 -11.75 10.43 20.39
CA ALA A 34 -11.59 11.82 19.97
C ALA A 34 -11.18 11.90 18.49
N ASP A 35 -10.14 11.16 18.11
CA ASP A 35 -9.65 11.07 16.73
C ASP A 35 -10.73 10.55 15.76
N ALA A 36 -11.50 9.55 16.18
CA ALA A 36 -12.59 8.99 15.39
C ALA A 36 -13.70 10.00 15.10
N LYS A 37 -14.03 10.88 16.05
CA LYS A 37 -15.03 11.94 15.82
C LYS A 37 -14.57 12.92 14.76
N GLU A 38 -13.29 13.27 14.75
CA GLU A 38 -12.72 14.15 13.73
C GLU A 38 -12.79 13.50 12.34
N ILE A 39 -12.41 12.23 12.24
CA ILE A 39 -12.51 11.46 10.98
C ILE A 39 -13.96 11.42 10.50
N ILE A 40 -14.91 11.06 11.37
CA ILE A 40 -16.33 10.94 11.01
C ILE A 40 -16.90 12.26 10.52
N ALA A 41 -16.50 13.38 11.13
CA ALA A 41 -16.97 14.72 10.75
C ALA A 41 -16.60 15.12 9.30
N ARG A 42 -15.64 14.45 8.67
CA ARG A 42 -15.24 14.69 7.27
C ARG A 42 -16.21 14.09 6.25
N TYR A 43 -17.14 13.24 6.69
CA TYR A 43 -18.05 12.52 5.80
C TYR A 43 -19.52 12.85 6.11
N PRO A 44 -20.37 12.95 5.07
CA PRO A 44 -21.81 13.13 5.28
C PRO A 44 -22.49 11.89 5.89
N GLY A 45 -21.90 10.71 5.71
CA GLY A 45 -22.38 9.45 6.30
C GLY A 45 -21.28 8.76 7.10
N SER A 46 -21.59 8.35 8.33
CA SER A 46 -20.62 7.75 9.25
C SER A 46 -19.98 6.47 8.70
N ARG A 47 -20.72 5.65 7.93
CA ARG A 47 -20.20 4.42 7.31
C ARG A 47 -18.97 4.67 6.42
N SER A 48 -18.87 5.84 5.78
CA SER A 48 -17.74 6.19 4.91
C SER A 48 -16.42 6.38 5.68
N ALA A 49 -16.50 6.61 7.00
CA ALA A 49 -15.32 6.73 7.85
C ALA A 49 -14.64 5.38 8.18
N LEU A 50 -15.24 4.25 7.80
CA LEU A 50 -14.73 2.93 8.18
C LEU A 50 -13.29 2.67 7.74
N LEU A 51 -12.93 3.04 6.51
CA LEU A 51 -11.57 2.82 5.99
C LEU A 51 -10.53 3.61 6.80
N PRO A 52 -10.65 4.94 6.96
CA PRO A 52 -9.75 5.70 7.84
C PRO A 52 -9.76 5.24 9.30
N LEU A 53 -10.89 4.78 9.85
CA LEU A 53 -10.92 4.25 11.22
C LEU A 53 -10.14 2.94 11.36
N LEU A 54 -10.13 2.09 10.34
CA LEU A 54 -9.29 0.89 10.32
C LEU A 54 -7.80 1.25 10.29
N HIS A 55 -7.42 2.33 9.60
CA HIS A 55 -6.07 2.88 9.70
C HIS A 55 -5.78 3.47 11.09
N LEU A 56 -6.74 4.15 11.72
CA LEU A 56 -6.57 4.71 13.06
C LEU A 56 -6.29 3.62 14.11
N VAL A 57 -7.05 2.52 14.11
CA VAL A 57 -6.77 1.40 15.04
C VAL A 57 -5.44 0.71 14.72
N GLN A 58 -5.09 0.61 13.43
CA GLN A 58 -3.78 0.12 13.01
C GLN A 58 -2.64 1.04 13.45
N ALA A 59 -2.86 2.35 13.53
CA ALA A 59 -1.89 3.30 14.06
C ALA A 59 -1.65 3.10 15.57
N GLU A 60 -2.66 2.66 16.32
CA GLU A 60 -2.52 2.36 17.75
C GLU A 60 -1.81 1.02 17.99
N GLU A 61 -2.10 -0.01 17.21
CA GLU A 61 -1.69 -1.40 17.50
C GLU A 61 -0.70 -2.01 16.49
N GLY A 62 -0.35 -1.30 15.42
CA GLY A 62 0.46 -1.79 14.29
C GLY A 62 -0.26 -2.79 13.37
N HIS A 63 -1.50 -3.16 13.70
CA HIS A 63 -2.38 -4.03 12.92
C HIS A 63 -3.83 -3.90 13.42
N VAL A 64 -4.79 -4.33 12.62
CA VAL A 64 -6.22 -4.34 12.94
C VAL A 64 -6.57 -5.57 13.78
N THR A 65 -6.69 -5.38 15.10
CA THR A 65 -7.09 -6.44 16.05
C THR A 65 -8.61 -6.64 16.09
N ARG A 66 -9.06 -7.71 16.75
CA ARG A 66 -10.50 -7.88 17.06
C ARG A 66 -11.05 -6.78 17.96
N THR A 67 -10.22 -6.22 18.84
CA THR A 67 -10.58 -5.08 19.68
C THR A 67 -10.77 -3.83 18.83
N GLY A 68 -9.86 -3.55 17.89
CA GLY A 68 -9.99 -2.45 16.94
C GLY A 68 -11.20 -2.59 16.02
N MET A 69 -11.47 -3.78 15.49
CA MET A 69 -12.68 -4.04 14.69
C MET A 69 -13.96 -3.80 15.50
N ARG A 70 -13.99 -4.21 16.77
CA ARG A 70 -15.13 -3.94 17.65
C ARG A 70 -15.29 -2.45 17.94
N PHE A 71 -14.20 -1.74 18.19
CA PHE A 71 -14.22 -0.28 18.36
C PHE A 71 -14.82 0.42 17.14
N CYS A 72 -14.40 0.06 15.92
CA CYS A 72 -14.96 0.64 14.69
C CYS A 72 -16.46 0.31 14.52
N ALA A 73 -16.86 -0.94 14.83
CA ALA A 73 -18.25 -1.37 14.76
C ALA A 73 -19.15 -0.57 15.71
N GLU A 74 -18.75 -0.47 16.98
CA GLU A 74 -19.47 0.31 18.00
C GLU A 74 -19.53 1.81 17.65
N THR A 75 -18.43 2.37 17.13
CA THR A 75 -18.32 3.79 16.81
C THR A 75 -19.21 4.18 15.61
N LEU A 76 -19.34 3.31 14.61
CA LEU A 76 -20.10 3.58 13.39
C LEU A 76 -21.54 3.03 13.40
N GLY A 77 -21.91 2.27 14.43
CA GLY A 77 -23.19 1.55 14.46
C GLY A 77 -23.26 0.41 13.43
N LEU A 78 -22.13 -0.23 13.14
CA LEU A 78 -22.01 -1.38 12.23
C LEU A 78 -21.91 -2.69 13.01
N THR A 79 -22.12 -3.81 12.32
CA THR A 79 -21.81 -5.12 12.90
C THR A 79 -20.31 -5.43 12.83
N THR A 80 -19.79 -6.23 13.76
CA THR A 80 -18.41 -6.71 13.68
C THR A 80 -18.15 -7.56 12.42
N ALA A 81 -19.19 -8.22 11.88
CA ALA A 81 -19.11 -8.95 10.63
C ALA A 81 -18.88 -8.03 9.42
N GLU A 82 -19.60 -6.90 9.34
CA GLU A 82 -19.37 -5.89 8.28
C GLU A 82 -17.96 -5.31 8.34
N VAL A 83 -17.48 -4.99 9.54
CA VAL A 83 -16.11 -4.46 9.73
C VAL A 83 -15.07 -5.52 9.38
N THR A 84 -15.27 -6.77 9.80
CA THR A 84 -14.38 -7.88 9.46
C THR A 84 -14.31 -8.09 7.95
N ALA A 85 -15.45 -8.04 7.24
CA ALA A 85 -15.47 -8.18 5.80
C ALA A 85 -14.56 -7.15 5.11
N VAL A 86 -14.66 -5.87 5.51
CA VAL A 86 -13.84 -4.79 4.96
C VAL A 86 -12.36 -4.95 5.34
N ALA A 87 -12.06 -5.25 6.61
CA ALA A 87 -10.69 -5.46 7.08
C ALA A 87 -10.00 -6.68 6.44
N THR A 88 -10.77 -7.66 5.96
CA THR A 88 -10.24 -8.82 5.22
C THR A 88 -10.19 -8.62 3.71
N PHE A 89 -10.97 -7.67 3.18
CA PHE A 89 -11.07 -7.42 1.75
C PHE A 89 -9.91 -6.55 1.24
N TYR A 90 -9.56 -5.49 1.97
CA TYR A 90 -8.46 -4.60 1.60
C TYR A 90 -7.14 -5.08 2.22
N THR A 91 -6.13 -5.27 1.38
CA THR A 91 -4.81 -5.78 1.78
C THR A 91 -4.01 -4.82 2.66
N MET A 92 -4.30 -3.52 2.59
CA MET A 92 -3.67 -2.46 3.42
C MET A 92 -3.92 -2.59 4.93
N TYR A 93 -4.92 -3.40 5.33
CA TYR A 93 -5.22 -3.65 6.74
C TYR A 93 -4.55 -4.94 7.19
N ARG A 94 -3.46 -4.80 7.96
CA ARG A 94 -2.75 -5.96 8.50
C ARG A 94 -3.58 -6.55 9.63
N ARG A 95 -3.74 -7.87 9.64
CA ARG A 95 -4.48 -8.60 10.69
C ARG A 95 -3.57 -9.41 11.61
N LYS A 96 -2.26 -9.35 11.38
CA LYS A 96 -1.20 -9.94 12.19
C LYS A 96 -0.23 -8.84 12.62
N PRO A 97 0.48 -9.01 13.76
CA PRO A 97 1.55 -8.10 14.15
C PRO A 97 2.53 -7.89 13.00
N SER A 98 3.01 -6.67 12.89
CA SER A 98 3.85 -6.22 11.79
C SER A 98 5.01 -5.40 12.32
N GLY A 99 6.12 -5.38 11.59
CA GLY A 99 7.31 -4.66 11.98
C GLY A 99 7.21 -3.16 11.75
N ASP A 100 8.21 -2.43 12.23
CA ASP A 100 8.31 -0.97 12.05
C ASP A 100 8.27 -0.54 10.58
N TYR A 101 8.77 -1.39 9.68
CA TYR A 101 8.86 -1.14 8.24
C TYR A 101 8.23 -2.28 7.43
N GLN A 102 7.17 -1.95 6.69
CA GLN A 102 6.59 -2.80 5.66
C GLN A 102 7.39 -2.63 4.37
N VAL A 103 8.19 -3.63 4.00
CA VAL A 103 9.02 -3.64 2.80
C VAL A 103 8.32 -4.47 1.74
N GLY A 104 7.65 -3.81 0.81
CA GLY A 104 6.92 -4.43 -0.29
C GLY A 104 7.70 -4.40 -1.60
N VAL A 105 7.87 -5.54 -2.26
CA VAL A 105 8.55 -5.62 -3.57
C VAL A 105 7.51 -5.84 -4.67
N CYS A 106 7.46 -4.92 -5.65
CA CYS A 106 6.61 -5.09 -6.82
C CYS A 106 7.18 -6.18 -7.73
N THR A 107 6.37 -7.19 -8.01
CA THR A 107 6.70 -8.35 -8.85
C THR A 107 5.72 -8.48 -10.03
N ASN A 108 4.86 -7.48 -10.23
CA ASN A 108 3.98 -7.48 -11.38
C ASN A 108 4.80 -7.28 -12.68
N THR A 109 4.23 -7.69 -13.80
CA THR A 109 4.81 -7.87 -15.14
C THR A 109 6.08 -7.06 -15.42
N LEU A 110 6.02 -5.72 -15.40
CA LEU A 110 7.19 -4.91 -15.76
C LEU A 110 8.29 -4.99 -14.69
N CYS A 111 7.94 -4.93 -13.41
CA CYS A 111 8.93 -5.06 -12.35
C CYS A 111 9.53 -6.47 -12.35
N ALA A 112 8.75 -7.53 -12.55
CA ALA A 112 9.27 -8.89 -12.71
C ALA A 112 10.31 -8.98 -13.84
N VAL A 113 9.99 -8.48 -15.04
CA VAL A 113 10.93 -8.43 -16.18
C VAL A 113 12.20 -7.65 -15.86
N MET A 114 12.08 -6.58 -15.08
CA MET A 114 13.21 -5.72 -14.70
C MET A 114 14.00 -6.25 -13.49
N GLY A 115 13.58 -7.34 -12.84
CA GLY A 115 14.30 -7.98 -11.74
C GLY A 115 13.62 -7.94 -10.37
N GLY A 116 12.34 -7.57 -10.28
CA GLY A 116 11.54 -7.55 -9.05
C GLY A 116 11.48 -8.91 -8.34
N ASP A 117 11.29 -10.00 -9.10
CA ASP A 117 11.30 -11.36 -8.54
C ASP A 117 12.65 -11.71 -7.90
N ALA A 118 13.75 -11.29 -8.54
CA ALA A 118 15.10 -11.49 -8.03
C ALA A 118 15.35 -10.68 -6.75
N ILE A 119 14.81 -9.47 -6.65
CA ILE A 119 14.87 -8.66 -5.44
C ILE A 119 14.11 -9.34 -4.30
N PHE A 120 12.87 -9.78 -4.57
CA PHE A 120 12.05 -10.41 -3.54
C PHE A 120 12.69 -11.69 -2.99
N GLU A 121 13.24 -12.54 -3.86
CA GLU A 121 13.88 -13.78 -3.44
C GLU A 121 15.20 -13.53 -2.68
N GLU A 122 16.01 -12.55 -3.11
CA GLU A 122 17.22 -12.15 -2.37
C GLU A 122 16.86 -11.65 -0.96
N LEU A 123 15.82 -10.81 -0.83
CA LEU A 123 15.38 -10.29 0.47
C LEU A 123 14.85 -11.41 1.38
N LYS A 124 14.08 -12.36 0.86
CA LYS A 124 13.64 -13.53 1.64
C LYS A 124 14.82 -14.31 2.22
N GLN A 125 15.83 -14.59 1.40
CA GLN A 125 17.02 -15.34 1.82
C GLN A 125 17.86 -14.54 2.82
N HIS A 126 18.05 -13.24 2.58
CA HIS A 126 18.84 -12.38 3.43
C HIS A 126 18.20 -12.11 4.80
N LEU A 127 16.88 -11.93 4.84
CA LEU A 127 16.13 -11.65 6.06
C LEU A 127 15.69 -12.92 6.80
N GLY A 128 15.67 -14.07 6.12
CA GLY A 128 15.22 -15.35 6.69
C GLY A 128 13.71 -15.41 6.93
N VAL A 129 12.92 -14.65 6.17
CA VAL A 129 11.45 -14.56 6.29
C VAL A 129 10.77 -14.81 4.95
N GLY A 130 9.55 -15.34 4.99
CA GLY A 130 8.67 -15.51 3.85
C GLY A 130 7.84 -14.28 3.50
N ASN A 131 6.86 -14.46 2.62
CA ASN A 131 5.88 -13.44 2.30
C ASN A 131 4.95 -13.19 3.49
N ASP A 132 4.69 -11.92 3.81
CA ASP A 132 3.88 -11.47 4.95
C ASP A 132 4.42 -11.90 6.33
N GLU A 133 5.71 -12.23 6.39
CA GLU A 133 6.40 -12.59 7.63
C GLU A 133 7.29 -11.44 8.11
N THR A 134 7.53 -11.40 9.42
CA THR A 134 8.28 -10.33 10.09
C THR A 134 9.55 -10.91 10.70
N THR A 135 10.65 -10.16 10.58
CA THR A 135 11.94 -10.53 11.16
C THR A 135 11.87 -10.67 12.68
N GLU A 136 12.74 -11.50 13.27
CA GLU A 136 12.75 -11.76 14.72
C GLU A 136 12.97 -10.50 15.57
N ASP A 137 13.67 -9.50 15.03
CA ASP A 137 13.89 -8.20 15.66
C ASP A 137 12.68 -7.26 15.59
N GLY A 138 11.59 -7.67 14.93
CA GLY A 138 10.37 -6.90 14.77
C GLY A 138 10.51 -5.66 13.87
N LYS A 139 11.57 -5.56 13.08
CA LYS A 139 11.83 -4.36 12.25
C LYS A 139 11.21 -4.42 10.87
N ILE A 140 11.36 -5.54 10.16
CA ILE A 140 10.98 -5.64 8.75
C ILE A 140 9.87 -6.68 8.61
N THR A 141 8.75 -6.29 8.00
CA THR A 141 7.80 -7.22 7.41
C THR A 141 8.01 -7.21 5.90
N LEU A 142 8.29 -8.37 5.31
CA LEU A 142 8.53 -8.50 3.88
C LEU A 142 7.23 -8.88 3.16
N GLU A 143 6.86 -8.13 2.13
CA GLU A 143 5.65 -8.36 1.35
C GLU A 143 5.95 -8.43 -0.15
N HIS A 144 5.33 -9.38 -0.81
CA HIS A 144 5.16 -9.40 -2.25
C HIS A 144 3.94 -8.53 -2.58
N ILE A 145 4.17 -7.42 -3.28
CA ILE A 145 3.09 -6.50 -3.64
C ILE A 145 2.82 -6.54 -5.14
N GLU A 146 1.56 -6.26 -5.47
CA GLU A 146 1.11 -6.11 -6.84
C GLU A 146 1.52 -4.75 -7.44
N CYS A 147 0.97 -4.41 -8.60
CA CYS A 147 1.32 -3.20 -9.33
C CYS A 147 1.06 -1.91 -8.52
N ASN A 148 2.14 -1.16 -8.22
CA ASN A 148 2.08 0.18 -7.62
C ASN A 148 1.95 1.33 -8.63
N ALA A 149 1.71 1.03 -9.90
CA ALA A 149 1.61 2.03 -10.98
C ALA A 149 2.83 2.97 -11.15
N ALA A 150 4.03 2.52 -10.74
CA ALA A 150 5.31 3.25 -10.89
C ALA A 150 6.23 2.56 -11.91
N CYS A 151 5.64 2.10 -13.01
CA CYS A 151 6.29 1.30 -14.05
C CYS A 151 7.45 2.02 -14.75
N ASP A 152 7.38 3.35 -14.83
CA ASP A 152 8.44 4.23 -15.33
C ASP A 152 9.71 4.25 -14.48
N PHE A 153 9.67 3.63 -13.29
CA PHE A 153 10.78 3.54 -12.34
C PHE A 153 11.09 2.11 -11.88
N ALA A 154 10.61 1.09 -12.61
CA ALA A 154 10.81 -0.31 -12.27
C ALA A 154 12.31 -0.74 -12.24
N PRO A 155 12.71 -1.66 -11.35
CA PRO A 155 11.93 -2.30 -10.28
C PRO A 155 11.69 -1.38 -9.07
N VAL A 156 10.51 -1.49 -8.47
CA VAL A 156 10.08 -0.65 -7.35
C VAL A 156 9.98 -1.49 -6.08
N VAL A 157 10.64 -1.01 -5.02
CA VAL A 157 10.39 -1.42 -3.63
C VAL A 157 9.64 -0.29 -2.94
N MET A 158 8.69 -0.62 -2.09
CA MET A 158 7.95 0.32 -1.28
C MET A 158 8.27 0.07 0.19
N VAL A 159 8.57 1.11 0.95
CA VAL A 159 8.72 1.02 2.40
C VAL A 159 7.71 1.94 3.06
N ASN A 160 6.77 1.40 3.82
CA ASN A 160 5.72 2.18 4.48
C ASN A 160 5.07 3.23 3.57
N TRP A 161 4.64 2.82 2.37
CA TRP A 161 4.01 3.67 1.34
C TRP A 161 4.91 4.66 0.61
N GLU A 162 6.20 4.69 0.91
CA GLU A 162 7.18 5.51 0.21
C GLU A 162 7.96 4.72 -0.83
N PHE A 163 8.31 5.38 -1.94
CA PHE A 163 8.86 4.72 -3.12
C PHE A 163 10.39 4.70 -3.13
N PHE A 164 10.94 3.49 -3.29
CA PHE A 164 12.34 3.22 -3.58
C PHE A 164 12.42 2.66 -4.99
N ASP A 165 12.75 3.55 -5.91
CA ASP A 165 12.75 3.29 -7.35
C ASP A 165 14.07 2.69 -7.85
N ASN A 166 14.05 2.12 -9.06
CA ASN A 166 15.22 1.58 -9.77
C ASN A 166 16.07 0.63 -8.91
N GLN A 167 15.42 -0.18 -8.08
CA GLN A 167 16.11 -1.04 -7.13
C GLN A 167 16.77 -2.22 -7.82
N THR A 168 17.85 -2.69 -7.23
CA THR A 168 18.55 -3.93 -7.56
C THR A 168 18.56 -4.82 -6.31
N PRO A 169 18.84 -6.13 -6.43
CA PRO A 169 18.98 -7.00 -5.27
C PRO A 169 19.97 -6.45 -4.24
N GLN A 170 21.09 -5.88 -4.71
CA GLN A 170 22.11 -5.30 -3.83
C GLN A 170 21.66 -4.00 -3.16
N SER A 171 20.92 -3.12 -3.85
CA SER A 171 20.42 -1.89 -3.23
C SER A 171 19.29 -2.17 -2.24
N ALA A 172 18.39 -3.11 -2.57
CA ALA A 172 17.31 -3.52 -1.69
C ALA A 172 17.84 -4.17 -0.40
N LYS A 173 18.89 -5.00 -0.50
CA LYS A 173 19.58 -5.57 0.67
C LYS A 173 20.17 -4.48 1.57
N ARG A 174 20.87 -3.49 0.99
CA ARG A 174 21.38 -2.35 1.77
C ARG A 174 20.25 -1.57 2.44
N LEU A 175 19.16 -1.32 1.71
CA LEU A 175 17.98 -0.63 2.23
C LEU A 175 17.44 -1.31 3.49
N VAL A 176 17.24 -2.64 3.47
CA VAL A 176 16.74 -3.35 4.66
C VAL A 176 17.76 -3.42 5.80
N ASP A 177 19.06 -3.48 5.50
CA ASP A 177 20.12 -3.45 6.50
C ASP A 177 20.19 -2.08 7.20
N ASP A 178 20.12 -0.99 6.44
CA ASP A 178 20.09 0.38 6.94
C ASP A 178 18.86 0.62 7.84
N LEU A 179 17.68 0.16 7.40
CA LEU A 179 16.44 0.21 8.19
C LEU A 179 16.56 -0.54 9.53
N ARG A 180 17.13 -1.75 9.52
CA ARG A 180 17.36 -2.54 10.74
C ARG A 180 18.38 -1.91 11.67
N ALA A 181 19.41 -1.26 11.11
CA ALA A 181 20.43 -0.53 11.85
C ALA A 181 19.94 0.84 12.37
N GLY A 182 18.76 1.30 11.97
CA GLY A 182 18.24 2.63 12.31
C GLY A 182 18.98 3.76 11.61
N VAL A 183 19.66 3.45 10.50
CA VAL A 183 20.26 4.46 9.62
C VAL A 183 19.13 5.16 8.87
N PRO A 184 19.07 6.51 8.87
CA PRO A 184 18.07 7.22 8.08
C PRO A 184 18.21 6.89 6.59
N VAL A 185 17.11 6.45 5.98
CA VAL A 185 17.04 6.23 4.53
C VAL A 185 16.03 7.20 3.93
N GLU A 186 16.39 7.76 2.78
CA GLU A 186 15.54 8.69 2.05
C GLU A 186 14.86 7.95 0.89
N PRO A 187 13.51 8.02 0.79
CA PRO A 187 12.82 7.53 -0.38
C PRO A 187 13.24 8.26 -1.65
N THR A 188 13.24 7.57 -2.78
CA THR A 188 13.47 8.21 -4.08
C THR A 188 12.36 9.22 -4.39
N ARG A 189 11.12 8.89 -3.98
CA ARG A 189 9.95 9.75 -4.10
C ARG A 189 9.02 9.55 -2.91
N GLY A 190 8.47 10.67 -2.45
CA GLY A 190 7.49 10.73 -1.39
C GLY A 190 8.04 11.38 -0.12
N ALA A 191 7.37 11.17 1.01
CA ALA A 191 7.70 11.83 2.27
C ALA A 191 8.83 11.11 3.02
N PRO A 192 9.52 11.76 3.99
CA PRO A 192 10.51 11.09 4.82
C PRO A 192 9.91 9.88 5.56
N LEU A 193 10.63 8.77 5.62
CA LEU A 193 10.12 7.56 6.28
C LEU A 193 9.78 7.80 7.76
N CYS A 194 8.73 7.12 8.21
CA CYS A 194 8.35 6.94 9.61
C CYS A 194 8.03 5.47 9.86
N THR A 195 7.75 5.10 11.11
CA THR A 195 7.28 3.76 11.45
C THR A 195 5.90 3.49 10.85
N TYR A 196 5.56 2.22 10.66
CA TYR A 196 4.29 1.82 10.07
C TYR A 196 3.07 2.34 10.84
N LYS A 197 3.19 2.47 12.18
CA LYS A 197 2.15 3.04 13.03
C LYS A 197 1.92 4.53 12.74
N GLU A 198 3.00 5.28 12.53
CA GLU A 198 2.94 6.70 12.16
C GLU A 198 2.37 6.86 10.74
N THR A 199 2.81 6.03 9.78
CA THR A 199 2.23 5.99 8.44
C THR A 199 0.73 5.67 8.48
N ALA A 200 0.30 4.71 9.30
CA ALA A 200 -1.11 4.39 9.46
C ALA A 200 -1.91 5.57 10.05
N ARG A 201 -1.31 6.39 10.92
CA ARG A 201 -1.94 7.62 11.41
C ARG A 201 -2.12 8.64 10.29
N ILE A 202 -1.13 8.79 9.41
CA ILE A 202 -1.20 9.66 8.24
C ILE A 202 -2.30 9.17 7.28
N LEU A 203 -2.37 7.86 7.02
CA LEU A 203 -3.40 7.24 6.18
C LEU A 203 -4.81 7.29 6.79
N ALA A 204 -4.93 7.40 8.12
CA ALA A 204 -6.20 7.72 8.79
C ALA A 204 -6.65 9.17 8.53
N GLY A 205 -5.80 9.97 7.88
CA GLY A 205 -6.06 11.33 7.45
C GLY A 205 -5.59 12.40 8.43
N PHE A 206 -4.72 12.08 9.37
CA PHE A 206 -4.07 13.09 10.20
C PHE A 206 -2.84 13.65 9.47
N PRO A 207 -2.57 14.96 9.56
CA PRO A 207 -1.41 15.54 8.89
C PRO A 207 -0.12 15.00 9.47
N ASP A 208 0.91 14.90 8.61
CA ASP A 208 2.26 14.65 9.06
C ASP A 208 2.88 15.97 9.58
N GLU A 209 3.01 16.08 10.90
CA GLU A 209 3.52 17.29 11.57
C GLU A 209 5.05 17.35 11.62
N ARG A 210 5.76 16.36 11.07
CA ARG A 210 7.23 16.35 11.07
C ARG A 210 7.76 17.46 10.16
N PRO A 211 8.81 18.20 10.60
CA PRO A 211 9.34 19.32 9.82
C PRO A 211 9.75 18.92 8.41
N GLY A 212 9.22 19.62 7.40
CA GLY A 212 9.56 19.40 5.99
C GLY A 212 8.89 18.19 5.35
N ALA A 213 8.06 17.41 6.05
CA ALA A 213 7.48 16.19 5.50
C ALA A 213 6.52 16.46 4.34
N VAL A 214 5.72 17.52 4.44
CA VAL A 214 4.78 17.93 3.39
C VAL A 214 5.53 18.47 2.17
N GLU A 215 6.52 19.32 2.38
CA GLU A 215 7.33 19.93 1.32
C GLU A 215 8.23 18.91 0.61
N ALA A 216 8.69 17.89 1.34
CA ALA A 216 9.50 16.81 0.81
C ALA A 216 8.71 15.83 -0.06
N SER A 217 7.36 15.80 0.06
CA SER A 217 6.52 14.96 -0.81
C SER A 217 6.72 15.38 -2.28
N GLY A 218 7.58 14.62 -2.96
CA GLY A 218 8.10 14.98 -4.27
C GLY A 218 7.03 15.05 -5.35
N GLY A 219 7.30 15.87 -6.38
CA GLY A 219 6.50 15.88 -7.62
C GLY A 219 6.75 14.67 -8.52
N ALA A 220 6.13 14.67 -9.70
CA ALA A 220 6.37 13.64 -10.71
C ALA A 220 7.88 13.53 -11.04
N GLY A 221 8.41 12.31 -11.03
CA GLY A 221 9.83 12.07 -11.28
C GLY A 221 10.26 12.39 -12.71
N PRO A 222 11.57 12.48 -13.00
CA PRO A 222 12.07 12.91 -14.30
C PRO A 222 11.60 12.02 -15.45
N ALA A 223 11.40 10.72 -15.23
CA ALA A 223 10.91 9.79 -16.24
C ALA A 223 9.47 10.12 -16.67
N SER A 224 8.58 10.38 -15.69
CA SER A 224 7.18 10.75 -15.95
C SER A 224 7.06 12.10 -16.67
N LEU A 225 8.01 13.02 -16.44
CA LEU A 225 8.00 14.36 -17.03
C LEU A 225 8.54 14.44 -18.46
N ILE A 226 9.10 13.35 -19.02
CA ILE A 226 9.72 13.37 -20.36
C ILE A 226 8.73 13.86 -21.42
N GLY A 227 7.49 13.37 -21.41
CA GLY A 227 6.46 13.78 -22.36
C GLY A 227 6.13 15.27 -22.28
N LEU A 228 6.02 15.82 -21.07
CA LEU A 228 5.77 17.24 -20.84
C LEU A 228 6.93 18.11 -21.33
N ARG A 229 8.18 17.72 -21.04
CA ARG A 229 9.38 18.44 -21.47
C ARG A 229 9.48 18.48 -22.99
N LEU A 230 9.24 17.34 -23.65
CA LEU A 230 9.17 17.26 -25.11
C LEU A 230 8.09 18.17 -25.70
N ALA A 231 6.89 18.19 -25.11
CA ALA A 231 5.80 19.06 -25.55
C ALA A 231 6.14 20.56 -25.40
N LYS A 232 6.98 20.92 -24.41
CA LYS A 232 7.51 22.28 -24.22
C LYS A 232 8.68 22.63 -25.14
N GLY A 233 9.11 21.71 -26.00
CA GLY A 233 10.24 21.92 -26.91
C GLY A 233 11.61 21.77 -26.26
N GLU A 234 11.69 21.19 -25.06
CA GLU A 234 12.97 20.88 -24.42
C GLU A 234 13.66 19.73 -25.18
N ALA A 235 14.95 19.88 -25.45
CA ALA A 235 15.74 18.86 -26.12
C ALA A 235 15.89 17.62 -25.21
N SER A 236 15.20 16.53 -25.56
CA SER A 236 15.41 15.24 -24.89
C SER A 236 16.77 14.65 -25.28
N GLN A 237 17.49 14.10 -24.30
CA GLN A 237 18.67 13.29 -24.59
C GLN A 237 18.27 12.14 -25.51
N ARG A 238 18.92 12.05 -26.68
CA ARG A 238 18.60 11.09 -27.73
C ARG A 238 18.60 9.65 -27.17
N ARG A 239 17.42 9.03 -27.18
CA ARG A 239 17.11 7.59 -27.28
C ARG A 239 18.02 6.64 -26.47
N VAL A 240 17.48 6.05 -25.40
CA VAL A 240 17.97 4.76 -24.89
C VAL A 240 17.47 3.67 -25.84
N VAL A 241 18.24 3.36 -26.87
CA VAL A 241 18.09 2.10 -27.62
C VAL A 241 18.96 1.07 -26.92
N HIS A 242 18.36 -0.01 -26.43
CA HIS A 242 19.13 -1.21 -26.13
C HIS A 242 19.84 -1.64 -27.43
N PRO A 243 21.15 -1.96 -27.41
CA PRO A 243 21.77 -2.61 -28.55
C PRO A 243 21.09 -3.97 -28.71
N ARG A 244 20.14 -4.09 -29.64
CA ARG A 244 19.82 -5.40 -30.21
C ARG A 244 21.11 -5.87 -30.85
N ALA A 245 21.78 -6.84 -30.22
CA ALA A 245 22.94 -7.49 -30.78
C ALA A 245 22.64 -7.89 -32.23
N GLY A 246 23.55 -7.56 -33.15
CA GLY A 246 23.35 -7.62 -34.59
C GLY A 246 22.98 -9.02 -35.10
N GLY A 247 21.68 -9.29 -35.18
CA GLY A 247 21.13 -10.34 -36.05
C GLY A 247 21.09 -9.85 -37.50
N PRO A 248 21.16 -10.77 -38.49
CA PRO A 248 21.31 -10.41 -39.89
C PRO A 248 20.13 -9.52 -40.35
N GLN A 249 20.49 -8.36 -40.92
CA GLN A 249 19.55 -7.48 -41.61
C GLN A 249 19.04 -8.22 -42.86
N THR A 250 17.80 -8.70 -42.79
CA THR A 250 17.03 -9.01 -43.99
C THR A 250 16.38 -7.72 -44.47
N ASP A 251 16.74 -7.28 -45.68
CA ASP A 251 16.05 -6.22 -46.41
C ASP A 251 14.61 -6.66 -46.73
N ALA A 252 13.72 -6.52 -45.75
CA ALA A 252 12.29 -6.63 -45.96
C ALA A 252 11.70 -5.21 -45.97
N PRO A 253 10.88 -4.84 -46.97
CA PRO A 253 10.28 -3.51 -47.02
C PRO A 253 9.44 -3.24 -45.77
N ALA A 254 9.56 -2.02 -45.26
CA ALA A 254 8.92 -1.54 -44.05
C ALA A 254 7.41 -1.29 -44.26
N GLU A 255 6.63 -2.35 -44.41
CA GLU A 255 5.17 -2.28 -44.36
C GLU A 255 4.62 -3.41 -43.49
N HIS A 256 4.90 -3.32 -42.19
CA HIS A 256 4.02 -3.94 -41.21
C HIS A 256 3.20 -2.81 -40.60
N LEU A 257 2.04 -2.54 -41.19
CA LEU A 257 1.04 -1.66 -40.58
C LEU A 257 0.56 -2.35 -39.30
N SER A 258 1.09 -1.92 -38.16
CA SER A 258 0.52 -2.22 -36.85
C SER A 258 -0.87 -1.60 -36.81
N SER A 259 -1.87 -2.34 -36.32
CA SER A 259 -3.24 -1.83 -36.11
C SER A 259 -3.31 -0.68 -35.08
N HIS A 260 -2.18 -0.28 -34.51
CA HIS A 260 -2.08 0.74 -33.47
C HIS A 260 -1.49 2.08 -33.96
N ASP A 261 -1.01 2.17 -35.20
CA ASP A 261 -0.37 3.40 -35.72
C ASP A 261 -1.34 4.26 -36.56
N ALA A 262 -2.47 4.63 -35.94
CA ALA A 262 -3.28 5.83 -36.23
C ALA A 262 -4.50 5.83 -35.27
N PRO A 263 -4.98 7.00 -34.78
CA PRO A 263 -6.27 7.05 -34.11
C PRO A 263 -7.37 6.76 -35.15
N GLN A 264 -7.85 5.52 -35.18
CA GLN A 264 -9.09 5.20 -35.89
C GLN A 264 -10.25 5.85 -35.12
N GLN A 265 -11.23 6.40 -35.85
CA GLN A 265 -12.47 6.85 -35.23
C GLN A 265 -13.10 5.66 -34.50
N THR A 266 -13.04 5.67 -33.18
CA THR A 266 -13.88 4.80 -32.35
C THR A 266 -15.32 5.27 -32.48
N SER A 267 -16.24 4.31 -32.48
CA SER A 267 -17.70 4.42 -32.63
C SER A 267 -18.27 5.82 -32.40
N ALA A 268 -18.96 6.37 -33.40
CA ALA A 268 -19.76 7.56 -33.23
C ALA A 268 -20.74 7.37 -32.06
N SER A 269 -20.89 8.40 -31.22
CA SER A 269 -21.88 8.41 -30.14
C SER A 269 -23.26 8.07 -30.69
N ASP A 270 -24.02 7.25 -29.97
CA ASP A 270 -25.39 6.89 -30.34
C ASP A 270 -26.22 8.18 -30.53
N PRO A 271 -26.77 8.45 -31.73
CA PRO A 271 -27.58 9.64 -31.97
C PRO A 271 -28.86 9.68 -31.12
N ALA A 272 -29.28 8.54 -30.55
CA ALA A 272 -30.38 8.50 -29.59
C ALA A 272 -29.96 9.00 -28.19
N HIS A 273 -28.67 8.94 -27.83
CA HIS A 273 -28.11 9.32 -26.52
C HIS A 273 -26.80 10.11 -26.67
N PRO A 274 -26.88 11.39 -27.08
CA PRO A 274 -25.71 12.25 -27.11
C PRO A 274 -25.19 12.51 -25.69
N ALA A 275 -23.90 12.27 -25.45
CA ALA A 275 -23.23 12.73 -24.24
C ALA A 275 -23.19 14.27 -24.28
N GLY A 276 -24.00 14.92 -23.45
CA GLY A 276 -24.02 16.37 -23.33
C GLY A 276 -22.70 16.91 -22.75
N PRO A 277 -22.37 18.20 -23.00
CA PRO A 277 -21.19 18.83 -22.43
C PRO A 277 -21.28 18.85 -20.90
N THR A 278 -20.22 18.41 -20.23
CA THR A 278 -20.02 18.61 -18.79
C THR A 278 -20.01 20.12 -18.52
N ALA A 279 -20.99 20.57 -17.74
CA ALA A 279 -21.15 21.98 -17.40
C ALA A 279 -19.87 22.53 -16.76
N GLU A 280 -19.48 23.73 -17.19
CA GLU A 280 -18.46 24.57 -16.58
C GLU A 280 -18.89 24.91 -15.14
N GLU A 281 -17.99 24.69 -14.18
CA GLU A 281 -18.12 25.23 -12.82
C GLU A 281 -18.05 26.75 -12.89
N GLY A 282 -19.12 27.42 -12.46
CA GLY A 282 -19.23 28.87 -12.35
C GLY A 282 -19.24 29.32 -10.88
N GLU A 283 -18.67 30.51 -10.70
CA GLU A 283 -18.56 31.38 -9.50
C GLU A 283 -19.69 31.35 -8.46
#